data_AF-A0A932K342-F1
#
_entry.id   AF-A0A932K342-F1
#
_cell.length_a   1.000
_cell.length_b   1.000
_cell.length_c   1.000
_cell.angle_alpha   90.00
_cell.angle_beta   90.00
_cell.angle_gamma   90.00
#
_symmetry.space_group_name_H-M   'P 1'
#
loop_
_entity.id
_entity.type
_entity.pdbx_description
1 polymer ?
#
loop_
_entity_poly.entity_id
_entity_poly.type
_entity_poly.pdbx_seq_one_letter_code
_entity_poly.pdbx_strand_id
1 'polypeptide(L)'
;MAVQAAVRNPVVRELQAQLAYRQALQEIANEINAAQNLDEILIDLKDRTLSLFQAERLTIYVVDGVNKEIYSRFKVGEEHREIRVPISTTSIAGYVALSGRMLNISNAHDDQEVAAIHPNLKHDKSWDTKSGYRTMQMLVVPIKF
;
A
#
# COMPACT_ATOMS: atom_id res chain seq x y z
N MET A 1 -41.65 2.80 -8.12
CA MET A 1 -42.06 1.98 -6.96
C MET A 1 -41.20 0.71 -6.80
N ALA A 2 -41.10 -0.19 -7.79
CA ALA A 2 -40.34 -1.46 -7.65
C ALA A 2 -38.80 -1.29 -7.55
N VAL A 3 -38.20 -0.34 -8.29
CA VAL A 3 -36.75 -0.07 -8.25
C VAL A 3 -36.32 0.46 -6.87
N GLN A 4 -37.12 1.32 -6.24
CA GLN A 4 -36.85 1.88 -4.91
C GLN A 4 -36.95 0.82 -3.78
N ALA A 5 -37.79 -0.20 -3.97
CA ALA A 5 -37.92 -1.31 -3.03
C ALA A 5 -36.74 -2.30 -3.14
N ALA A 6 -36.25 -2.57 -4.35
CA ALA A 6 -35.05 -3.38 -4.58
C ALA A 6 -33.79 -2.74 -3.96
N VAL A 7 -33.65 -1.41 -4.05
CA VAL A 7 -32.55 -0.64 -3.45
C VAL A 7 -32.59 -0.63 -1.90
N ARG A 8 -33.70 -1.03 -1.27
CA ARG A 8 -33.79 -1.22 0.20
C ARG A 8 -33.47 -2.64 0.67
N ASN A 9 -33.36 -3.60 -0.24
CA ASN A 9 -33.05 -4.98 0.12
C ASN A 9 -31.55 -5.11 0.47
N PRO A 10 -31.18 -5.54 1.69
CA PRO A 10 -29.77 -5.64 2.11
C PRO A 10 -28.97 -6.60 1.21
N VAL A 11 -29.58 -7.65 0.67
CA VAL A 11 -28.92 -8.60 -0.25
C VAL A 11 -28.57 -7.93 -1.58
N VAL A 12 -29.47 -7.09 -2.10
CA VAL A 12 -29.23 -6.35 -3.36
C VAL A 12 -28.12 -5.32 -3.18
N ARG A 13 -28.07 -4.64 -2.03
CA ARG A 13 -26.99 -3.69 -1.70
C ARG A 13 -25.63 -4.35 -1.59
N GLU A 14 -25.56 -5.47 -0.88
CA GLU A 14 -24.33 -6.25 -0.72
C GLU A 14 -23.81 -6.72 -2.09
N LEU A 15 -24.71 -7.27 -2.93
CA LEU A 15 -24.33 -7.70 -4.27
C LEU A 15 -23.86 -6.53 -5.14
N GLN A 16 -24.52 -5.36 -5.05
CA GLN A 16 -24.09 -4.15 -5.75
C GLN A 16 -22.71 -3.68 -5.29
N ALA A 17 -22.43 -3.70 -3.98
CA ALA A 17 -21.14 -3.34 -3.43
C ALA A 17 -20.04 -4.30 -3.90
N GLN A 18 -20.30 -5.60 -3.90
CA GLN A 18 -19.36 -6.62 -4.40
C GLN A 18 -19.08 -6.46 -5.89
N LEU A 19 -20.10 -6.15 -6.70
CA LEU A 19 -19.92 -5.90 -8.13
C LEU A 19 -19.09 -4.64 -8.38
N ALA A 20 -19.39 -3.55 -7.67
CA ALA A 20 -18.63 -2.30 -7.78
C ALA A 20 -17.16 -2.51 -7.38
N TYR A 21 -16.91 -3.26 -6.30
CA TYR A 21 -15.56 -3.59 -5.87
C TYR A 21 -14.78 -4.41 -6.92
N ARG A 22 -15.42 -5.43 -7.51
CA ARG A 22 -14.81 -6.24 -8.58
C ARG A 22 -14.53 -5.43 -9.85
N GLN A 23 -15.43 -4.53 -10.23
CA GLN A 23 -15.22 -3.65 -11.38
C GLN A 23 -14.03 -2.72 -11.15
N ALA A 24 -13.99 -2.05 -9.99
CA ALA A 24 -12.86 -1.16 -9.65
C ALA A 24 -11.52 -1.92 -9.60
N LEU A 25 -11.50 -3.13 -9.05
CA LEU A 25 -10.33 -4.01 -9.09
C LEU A 25 -9.87 -4.30 -10.52
N GLN A 26 -10.80 -4.65 -11.41
CA GLN A 26 -10.49 -4.99 -12.79
C GLN A 26 -9.98 -3.78 -13.56
N GLU A 27 -10.53 -2.59 -13.33
CA GLU A 27 -10.05 -1.36 -13.95
C GLU A 27 -8.62 -1.02 -13.51
N ILE A 28 -8.33 -1.12 -12.21
CA ILE A 28 -6.97 -0.92 -11.68
C ILE A 28 -5.99 -1.93 -12.31
N ALA A 29 -6.39 -3.20 -12.42
CA ALA A 29 -5.56 -4.22 -13.06
C ALA A 29 -5.30 -3.92 -14.55
N ASN A 30 -6.31 -3.44 -15.28
CA ASN A 30 -6.15 -3.05 -16.68
C ASN A 30 -5.19 -1.87 -16.85
N GLU A 31 -5.26 -0.87 -15.98
CA GLU A 31 -4.34 0.27 -16.00
C GLU A 31 -2.91 -0.11 -15.64
N ILE A 32 -2.72 -0.98 -14.65
CA ILE A 32 -1.40 -1.54 -14.34
C ILE A 32 -0.80 -2.24 -15.59
N ASN A 33 -1.62 -2.98 -16.34
CA ASN A 33 -1.17 -3.66 -17.56
C ASN A 33 -0.93 -2.69 -18.74
N ALA A 34 -1.63 -1.55 -18.78
CA ALA A 34 -1.50 -0.55 -19.83
C ALA A 34 -0.37 0.47 -19.58
N ALA A 35 0.08 0.58 -18.33
CA ALA A 35 1.12 1.50 -17.91
C ALA A 35 2.41 1.29 -18.71
N GLN A 36 2.95 2.38 -19.25
CA GLN A 36 4.15 2.34 -20.11
C GLN A 36 5.45 2.24 -19.31
N ASN A 37 5.40 2.69 -18.05
CA ASN A 37 6.54 2.75 -17.17
C ASN A 37 6.08 2.62 -15.71
N LEU A 38 7.05 2.38 -14.83
CA LEU A 38 6.80 2.20 -13.41
C LEU A 38 6.26 3.47 -12.74
N ASP A 39 6.63 4.66 -13.22
CA ASP A 39 6.24 5.92 -12.58
C ASP A 39 4.73 6.16 -12.71
N GLU A 40 4.11 5.76 -13.82
CA GLU A 40 2.64 5.75 -14.00
C GLU A 40 1.96 4.87 -12.94
N ILE A 41 2.54 3.71 -12.61
CA ILE A 41 2.00 2.81 -11.58
C ILE A 41 2.18 3.40 -10.17
N LEU A 42 3.36 3.94 -9.88
CA LEU A 42 3.69 4.44 -8.55
C LEU A 42 2.96 5.74 -8.20
N ILE A 43 2.64 6.56 -9.20
CA ILE A 43 2.12 7.92 -9.01
C ILE A 43 0.65 8.02 -9.42
N ASP A 44 0.30 7.61 -10.63
CA ASP A 44 -1.00 7.94 -11.21
C ASP A 44 -2.11 6.99 -10.73
N LEU A 45 -1.75 5.74 -10.43
CA LEU A 45 -2.67 4.72 -9.89
C LEU A 45 -2.95 4.83 -8.39
N LYS A 46 -2.24 5.72 -7.69
CA LYS A 46 -2.27 5.84 -6.24
C LYS A 46 -3.67 6.09 -5.68
N ASP A 47 -4.34 7.15 -6.15
CA ASP A 47 -5.59 7.61 -5.51
C ASP A 47 -6.76 6.62 -5.69
N ARG A 48 -6.82 5.95 -6.85
CA ARG A 48 -7.82 4.90 -7.11
C ARG A 48 -7.55 3.66 -6.26
N THR A 49 -6.29 3.26 -6.13
CA THR A 49 -5.88 2.15 -5.26
C THR A 49 -6.20 2.45 -3.80
N LEU A 50 -5.90 3.66 -3.32
CA LEU A 50 -6.27 4.12 -1.98
C LEU A 50 -7.77 4.04 -1.73
N SER A 51 -8.56 4.54 -2.69
CA SER A 51 -10.03 4.54 -2.59
C SER A 51 -10.60 3.12 -2.52
N LEU A 52 -10.05 2.19 -3.32
CA LEU A 52 -10.48 0.79 -3.33
C LEU A 52 -10.21 0.09 -1.99
N PHE A 53 -9.03 0.32 -1.41
CA PHE A 53 -8.64 -0.29 -0.13
C PHE A 53 -9.08 0.50 1.10
N GLN A 54 -9.75 1.65 0.91
CA GLN A 54 -10.12 2.58 1.98
C GLN A 54 -8.92 2.95 2.86
N ALA A 55 -7.76 3.15 2.21
CA ALA A 55 -6.51 3.49 2.86
C ALA A 55 -6.18 4.97 2.69
N GLU A 56 -5.46 5.54 3.66
CA GLU A 56 -5.02 6.94 3.60
C GLU A 56 -3.70 7.12 2.83
N ARG A 57 -2.82 6.11 2.88
CA ARG A 57 -1.52 6.12 2.19
C ARG A 57 -1.17 4.76 1.61
N LEU A 58 -0.45 4.82 0.50
CA LEU A 58 0.05 3.69 -0.27
C LEU A 58 1.48 4.02 -0.67
N THR A 59 2.34 3.02 -0.59
CA THR A 59 3.70 3.11 -1.09
C THR A 59 4.04 1.78 -1.74
N ILE A 60 4.35 1.82 -3.02
CA ILE A 60 4.76 0.64 -3.78
C ILE A 60 6.27 0.73 -3.95
N TYR A 61 6.96 -0.32 -3.54
CA TYR A 61 8.41 -0.40 -3.61
C TYR A 61 8.85 -1.34 -4.72
N VAL A 62 9.94 -0.98 -5.39
CA VAL A 62 10.65 -1.81 -6.35
C VAL A 62 12.00 -2.21 -5.81
N VAL A 63 12.38 -3.46 -6.06
CA VAL A 63 13.65 -4.03 -5.62
C VAL A 63 14.77 -3.57 -6.54
N ASP A 64 15.77 -2.91 -5.96
CA ASP A 64 17.07 -2.65 -6.56
C ASP A 64 18.05 -3.73 -6.07
N GLY A 65 18.17 -4.80 -6.87
CA GLY A 65 19.00 -5.95 -6.52
C GLY A 65 20.51 -5.65 -6.51
N VAL A 66 20.95 -4.60 -7.21
CA VAL A 66 22.37 -4.21 -7.26
C VAL A 66 22.78 -3.58 -5.95
N ASN A 67 21.99 -2.63 -5.46
CA ASN A 67 22.27 -1.92 -4.21
C ASN A 67 21.73 -2.65 -2.97
N LYS A 68 20.95 -3.72 -3.14
CA LYS A 68 20.21 -4.43 -2.09
C LYS A 68 19.29 -3.49 -1.31
N GLU A 69 18.59 -2.66 -2.06
CA GLU A 69 17.63 -1.69 -1.54
C GLU A 69 16.25 -1.92 -2.17
N ILE A 70 15.23 -1.37 -1.55
CA ILE A 70 13.97 -1.10 -2.20
C ILE A 70 13.79 0.40 -2.34
N TYR A 71 13.21 0.83 -3.45
CA TYR A 71 12.93 2.24 -3.70
C TYR A 71 11.47 2.46 -4.11
N SER A 72 10.93 3.62 -3.74
CA SER A 72 9.63 4.12 -4.18
C SER A 72 9.80 5.53 -4.71
N ARG A 73 8.95 5.93 -5.66
CA ARG A 73 8.92 7.28 -6.22
C ARG A 73 7.63 8.00 -5.86
N PHE A 74 7.72 9.31 -5.69
CA PHE A 74 6.59 10.19 -5.45
C PHE A 74 6.86 11.58 -6.03
N LYS A 75 5.80 12.33 -6.35
CA LYS A 75 5.89 13.73 -6.81
C LYS A 75 5.78 14.71 -5.64
N VAL A 76 6.63 15.73 -5.64
CA VAL A 76 6.51 16.93 -4.77
C VAL A 76 6.62 18.16 -5.68
N GLY A 77 5.48 18.80 -5.96
CA GLY A 77 5.42 19.80 -7.04
C GLY A 77 5.73 19.13 -8.38
N GLU A 78 6.69 19.69 -9.13
CA GLU A 78 7.16 19.17 -10.42
C GLU A 78 8.34 18.18 -10.28
N GLU A 79 8.91 18.00 -9.08
CA GLU A 79 10.06 17.13 -8.87
C GLU A 79 9.64 15.70 -8.48
N HIS A 80 10.31 14.71 -9.10
CA HIS A 80 10.27 13.32 -8.66
C HIS A 80 11.28 13.11 -7.54
N ARG A 81 10.82 12.60 -6.40
CA ARG A 81 11.67 12.20 -5.27
C ARG A 81 11.62 10.71 -5.05
N GLU A 82 12.72 10.17 -4.55
CA GLU A 82 12.85 8.75 -4.19
C GLU A 82 12.91 8.55 -2.68
N ILE A 83 12.24 7.52 -2.21
CA ILE A 83 12.43 6.91 -0.89
C ILE A 83 13.26 5.66 -1.13
N ARG A 84 14.42 5.54 -0.46
CA ARG A 84 15.25 4.33 -0.50
C ARG A 84 15.34 3.71 0.88
N VAL A 85 15.19 2.39 0.94
CA VAL A 85 15.21 1.62 2.18
C VAL A 85 16.06 0.37 1.95
N PRO A 86 17.07 0.10 2.79
CA PRO A 86 17.85 -1.14 2.68
C PRO A 86 16.97 -2.39 2.86
N ILE A 87 17.28 -3.45 2.11
CA ILE A 87 16.69 -4.77 2.34
C ILE A 87 17.36 -5.37 3.58
N SER A 88 16.71 -5.20 4.73
CA SER A 88 17.25 -5.58 6.04
C SER A 88 16.13 -5.92 7.02
N THR A 89 16.48 -6.38 8.22
CA THR A 89 15.52 -6.64 9.29
C THR A 89 15.18 -5.39 10.12
N THR A 90 15.63 -4.19 9.73
CA THR A 90 15.56 -2.99 10.59
C THR A 90 14.38 -2.08 10.27
N SER A 91 13.76 -2.25 9.10
CA SER A 91 12.57 -1.50 8.68
C SER A 91 11.48 -2.47 8.23
N ILE A 92 10.22 -2.05 8.35
CA ILE A 92 9.05 -2.89 8.02
C ILE A 92 9.06 -3.28 6.54
N ALA A 93 9.21 -2.31 5.64
CA ALA A 93 9.28 -2.57 4.20
C ALA A 93 10.51 -3.41 3.81
N GLY A 94 11.68 -3.10 4.37
CA GLY A 94 12.91 -3.87 4.14
C GLY A 94 12.80 -5.31 4.62
N TYR A 95 12.15 -5.54 5.77
CA TYR A 95 11.94 -6.87 6.33
C TYR A 95 10.99 -7.70 5.49
N VAL A 96 9.90 -7.12 4.97
CA VAL A 96 9.00 -7.83 4.07
C VAL A 96 9.69 -8.18 2.75
N ALA A 97 10.48 -7.26 2.19
CA ALA A 97 11.30 -7.51 1.00
C ALA A 97 12.32 -8.63 1.23
N LEU A 98 12.95 -8.67 2.40
CA LEU A 98 13.94 -9.70 2.78
C LEU A 98 13.29 -11.06 3.04
N SER A 99 12.24 -11.10 3.86
CA SER A 99 11.64 -12.34 4.38
C SER A 99 10.58 -12.93 3.43
N GLY A 100 10.01 -12.12 2.55
CA GLY A 100 8.87 -12.50 1.73
C GLY A 100 7.63 -12.86 2.55
N ARG A 101 7.52 -12.41 3.80
CA ARG A 101 6.36 -12.63 4.68
C ARG A 101 5.51 -11.37 4.74
N MET A 102 4.20 -11.51 4.55
CA MET A 102 3.23 -10.43 4.77
C MET A 102 3.22 -10.02 6.25
N LEU A 103 3.06 -8.73 6.51
CA LEU A 103 2.81 -8.17 7.83
C LEU A 103 1.48 -7.40 7.84
N ASN A 104 0.70 -7.60 8.90
CA ASN A 104 -0.49 -6.82 9.21
C ASN A 104 -0.32 -6.25 10.63
N ILE A 105 -0.06 -4.95 10.72
CA ILE A 105 0.32 -4.24 11.94
C ILE A 105 -0.83 -3.30 12.31
N SER A 106 -1.33 -3.43 13.54
CA SER A 106 -2.43 -2.63 14.06
C SER A 106 -1.96 -1.26 14.55
N ASN A 107 -0.75 -1.19 15.13
CA ASN A 107 -0.15 0.05 15.60
C ASN A 107 1.37 0.06 15.37
N ALA A 108 1.79 0.75 14.31
CA ALA A 108 3.20 0.93 13.96
C ALA A 108 4.05 1.63 15.05
N HIS A 109 3.41 2.32 16.00
CA HIS A 109 4.09 2.97 17.12
C HIS A 109 4.12 2.11 18.39
N ASP A 110 3.52 0.92 18.38
CA ASP A 110 3.66 -0.06 19.45
C ASP A 110 4.95 -0.86 19.24
N ASP A 111 6.00 -0.47 19.96
CA ASP A 111 7.31 -1.12 19.86
C ASP A 111 7.25 -2.60 20.28
N GLN A 112 6.28 -3.03 21.12
CA GLN A 112 6.12 -4.44 21.49
C GLN A 112 5.49 -5.25 20.35
N GLU A 113 4.45 -4.71 19.69
CA GLU A 113 3.84 -5.34 18.51
C GLU A 113 4.87 -5.53 17.39
N VAL A 114 5.66 -4.49 17.11
CA VAL A 114 6.70 -4.53 16.07
C VAL A 114 7.84 -5.48 16.45
N ALA A 115 8.31 -5.46 17.71
CA ALA A 115 9.38 -6.35 18.16
C ALA A 115 8.96 -7.83 18.21
N ALA A 116 7.66 -8.13 18.39
CA ALA A 116 7.13 -9.48 18.34
C ALA A 116 7.24 -10.11 16.93
N ILE A 117 7.33 -9.29 15.88
CA ILE A 117 7.57 -9.76 14.51
C ILE A 117 9.04 -10.16 14.33
N HIS A 118 9.97 -9.28 14.73
CA HIS A 118 11.41 -9.53 14.72
C HIS A 118 12.13 -8.54 15.65
N PRO A 119 13.12 -8.97 16.47
CA PRO A 119 13.72 -8.13 17.52
C PRO A 119 14.45 -6.87 17.02
N ASN A 120 14.96 -6.91 15.79
CA ASN A 120 15.63 -5.75 15.18
C ASN A 120 14.67 -4.82 14.42
N LEU A 121 13.40 -5.19 14.27
CA LEU A 121 12.44 -4.45 13.47
C LEU A 121 12.02 -3.18 14.18
N LYS A 122 11.98 -2.06 13.44
CA LYS A 122 11.52 -0.78 13.96
C LYS A 122 10.66 -0.08 12.90
N HIS A 123 9.66 0.66 13.36
CA HIS A 123 8.98 1.65 12.53
C HIS A 123 9.84 2.92 12.44
N ASP A 124 10.11 3.36 11.22
CA ASP A 124 10.88 4.59 10.98
C ASP A 124 9.98 5.82 11.13
N LYS A 125 9.97 6.38 12.35
CA LYS A 125 9.20 7.58 12.72
C LYS A 125 9.74 8.87 12.05
N SER A 126 10.88 8.81 11.35
CA SER A 126 11.43 9.99 10.68
C SER A 126 10.56 10.46 9.51
N TRP A 127 9.92 9.53 8.80
CA TRP A 127 9.00 9.85 7.70
C TRP A 127 7.69 10.45 8.21
N ASP A 128 7.17 9.93 9.33
CA ASP A 128 6.02 10.50 10.01
C ASP A 128 6.30 11.96 10.41
N THR A 129 7.45 12.21 11.05
CA THR A 129 7.88 13.56 11.45
C THR A 129 8.04 14.50 10.24
N LYS A 130 8.69 14.05 9.16
CA LYS A 130 8.92 14.87 7.95
C LYS A 130 7.64 15.22 7.20
N SER A 131 6.69 14.30 7.16
CA SER A 131 5.44 14.47 6.41
C SER A 131 4.31 15.08 7.24
N GLY A 132 4.47 15.14 8.58
CA GLY A 132 3.40 15.52 9.50
C GLY A 132 2.30 14.46 9.63
N TYR A 133 2.50 13.28 9.03
CA TYR A 133 1.55 12.18 9.06
C TYR A 133 1.91 11.18 10.16
N ARG A 134 0.90 10.59 10.81
CA ARG A 134 1.15 9.54 11.80
C ARG A 134 0.68 8.20 11.25
N THR A 135 1.64 7.33 10.92
CA THR A 135 1.35 5.98 10.45
C THR A 135 0.88 5.11 11.61
N MET A 136 -0.34 4.58 11.55
CA MET A 136 -0.92 3.74 12.61
C MET A 136 -1.04 2.27 12.15
N GLN A 137 -2.01 1.98 11.28
CA GLN A 137 -2.24 0.64 10.75
C GLN A 137 -1.46 0.46 9.45
N MET A 138 -0.84 -0.71 9.27
CA MET A 138 -0.10 -1.04 8.04
C MET A 138 -0.34 -2.47 7.62
N LEU A 139 -0.72 -2.64 6.35
CA LEU A 139 -0.66 -3.91 5.65
C LEU A 139 0.49 -3.86 4.64
N VAL A 140 1.48 -4.74 4.79
CA VAL A 140 2.67 -4.77 3.94
C VAL A 140 2.78 -6.16 3.31
N VAL A 141 2.70 -6.21 1.99
CA VAL A 141 2.58 -7.45 1.22
C VAL A 141 3.74 -7.57 0.23
N PRO A 142 4.45 -8.71 0.20
CA PRO A 142 5.45 -8.97 -0.83
C PRO A 142 4.75 -9.31 -2.16
N ILE A 143 5.10 -8.59 -3.22
CA ILE A 143 4.64 -8.90 -4.58
C ILE A 143 5.64 -9.90 -5.17
N LYS A 144 5.22 -11.16 -5.30
CA LYS A 144 6.02 -12.26 -5.84
C LYS A 144 5.50 -12.62 -7.24
N PHE A 145 6.41 -13.01 -8.11
CA PHE A 145 6.13 -13.59 -9.42
C PHE A 145 6.06 -15.11 -9.34
#